data_AF-A0A820QNJ6-F1
#
_entry.id   AF-A0A820QNJ6-F1
#
_cell.length_a   1.000
_cell.length_b   1.000
_cell.length_c   1.000
_cell.angle_alpha   90.00
_cell.angle_beta   90.00
_cell.angle_gamma   90.00
#
_symmetry.space_group_name_H-M   'P 1'
#
loop_
_entity.id
_entity.type
_entity.pdbx_description
1 polymer ?
#
loop_
_entity_poly.entity_id
_entity_poly.type
_entity_poly.pdbx_seq_one_letter_code
_entity_poly.pdbx_strand_id
1 'polypeptide(L)'
;VPALFADEEREAISGNIREEALKNGASPAKESIWQYFVTKCSVNLHVVLCMSPTGDTLRTRCRNFPGLINNAIIDWFLPWPEQALYAVSTSLLSEDVSILMIIEKLKI
;
A
#
# COMPACT_ATOMS: atom_id res chain seq x y z
N VAL A 1 7.32 -14.91 -1.02
CA VAL A 1 7.82 -14.95 -2.41
C VAL A 1 8.93 -15.98 -2.47
N PRO A 2 8.82 -17.03 -3.29
CA PRO A 2 9.88 -18.03 -3.44
C PRO A 2 11.17 -17.37 -3.96
N ALA A 3 12.34 -17.83 -3.47
CA ALA A 3 13.66 -17.35 -3.91
C ALA A 3 13.89 -15.82 -3.79
N LEU A 4 13.17 -15.13 -2.91
CA LEU A 4 13.39 -13.70 -2.65
C LEU A 4 14.76 -13.43 -2.00
N PHE A 5 15.23 -14.38 -1.19
CA PHE A 5 16.51 -14.31 -0.47
C PHE A 5 17.37 -15.51 -0.86
N ALA A 6 18.67 -15.28 -1.02
CA ALA A 6 19.64 -16.37 -1.14
C ALA A 6 19.74 -17.14 0.19
N ASP A 7 20.22 -18.38 0.15
CA ASP A 7 20.31 -19.21 1.35
C ASP A 7 21.20 -18.58 2.44
N GLU A 8 22.30 -17.94 2.04
CA GLU A 8 23.20 -17.21 2.94
C GLU A 8 22.48 -16.04 3.67
N GLU A 9 21.65 -15.29 2.95
CA GLU A 9 20.86 -14.20 3.52
C GLU A 9 19.78 -14.72 4.47
N ARG A 10 19.14 -15.85 4.14
CA ARG A 10 18.14 -16.48 5.02
C ARG A 10 18.75 -16.95 6.32
N GLU A 11 19.96 -17.52 6.28
CA GLU A 11 20.68 -17.92 7.49
C GLU A 11 21.09 -16.71 8.33
N ALA A 12 21.59 -15.64 7.70
CA ALA A 12 21.94 -14.41 8.40
C ALA A 12 20.73 -13.76 9.09
N ILE A 13 19.61 -13.61 8.38
CA ILE A 13 18.35 -13.08 8.93
C ILE A 13 17.85 -13.96 10.08
N SER A 14 17.83 -15.28 9.88
CA SER A 14 17.35 -16.22 10.90
C SER A 14 18.24 -16.19 12.15
N GLY A 15 19.55 -15.99 11.99
CA GLY A 15 20.49 -15.79 13.09
C GLY A 15 20.16 -14.55 13.92
N ASN A 16 19.95 -13.40 13.23
CA ASN A 16 19.68 -12.12 13.89
C ASN A 16 18.36 -12.11 14.67
N ILE A 17 17.33 -12.78 14.17
CA ILE A 17 15.99 -12.76 14.79
C ILE A 17 15.75 -13.92 15.76
N ARG A 18 16.70 -14.87 15.87
CA ARG A 18 16.55 -16.11 16.65
C ARG A 18 16.22 -15.85 18.10
N GLU A 19 16.99 -14.99 18.77
CA GLU A 19 16.82 -14.71 20.19
C GLU A 19 15.45 -14.08 20.48
N GLU A 20 15.03 -13.14 19.63
CA GLU A 20 13.71 -12.53 19.71
C GLU A 20 12.59 -13.54 19.47
N ALA A 21 12.72 -14.39 18.44
CA ALA A 21 11.72 -15.41 18.12
C ALA A 21 11.52 -16.39 19.29
N LEU A 22 12.61 -16.85 19.91
CA LEU A 22 12.57 -17.74 21.07
C LEU A 22 11.90 -17.06 22.28
N LYS A 23 12.22 -15.79 22.55
CA LYS A 23 11.57 -15.01 23.62
C LYS A 23 10.06 -14.86 23.40
N ASN A 24 9.63 -14.79 22.15
CA ASN A 24 8.23 -14.71 21.75
C ASN A 24 7.55 -16.08 21.56
N GLY A 25 8.18 -17.18 22.02
CA GLY A 25 7.57 -18.51 22.06
C GLY A 25 7.69 -19.32 20.76
N ALA A 26 8.48 -18.88 19.78
CA ALA A 26 8.78 -19.70 18.61
C ALA A 26 9.68 -20.90 18.98
N SER A 27 9.55 -22.01 18.25
CA SER A 27 10.40 -23.18 18.43
C SER A 27 11.83 -22.92 17.94
N PRO A 28 12.87 -23.54 18.53
CA PRO A 28 14.27 -23.40 18.09
C PRO A 28 14.56 -24.00 16.70
N ALA A 29 13.59 -24.67 16.08
CA ALA A 29 13.71 -25.18 14.71
C ALA A 29 13.90 -24.03 13.70
N LYS A 30 14.83 -24.21 12.74
CA LYS A 30 15.13 -23.20 11.70
C LYS A 30 13.86 -22.74 10.97
N GLU A 31 12.98 -23.66 10.59
CA GLU A 31 11.73 -23.36 9.90
C GLU A 31 10.77 -22.52 10.75
N SER A 32 10.69 -22.79 12.06
CA SER A 32 9.83 -22.02 12.97
C SER A 32 10.31 -20.58 13.13
N ILE A 33 11.63 -20.36 13.16
CA ILE A 33 12.21 -19.02 13.25
C ILE A 33 11.96 -18.27 11.94
N TRP A 34 12.14 -18.93 10.79
CA TRP A 34 11.83 -18.33 9.50
C TRP A 34 10.34 -17.96 9.39
N GLN A 35 9.44 -18.83 9.84
CA GLN A 35 8.01 -18.54 9.85
C GLN A 35 7.65 -17.37 10.77
N TYR A 36 8.33 -17.23 11.92
CA TYR A 36 8.19 -16.07 12.79
C TYR A 36 8.61 -14.78 12.07
N PHE A 37 9.75 -14.78 11.37
CA PHE A 37 10.19 -13.65 10.55
C PHE A 37 9.13 -13.27 9.50
N VAL A 38 8.64 -14.24 8.72
CA VAL A 38 7.62 -14.00 7.69
C VAL A 38 6.35 -13.40 8.28
N THR A 39 5.90 -13.93 9.43
CA THR A 39 4.73 -13.41 10.13
C THR A 39 4.95 -11.97 10.61
N LYS A 40 6.13 -11.69 11.19
CA LYS A 40 6.52 -10.35 11.61
C LYS A 40 6.51 -9.37 10.44
N CYS A 41 7.05 -9.75 9.28
CA CYS A 41 7.00 -8.93 8.08
C CYS A 41 5.57 -8.67 7.62
N SER A 42 4.70 -9.69 7.60
CA SER A 42 3.31 -9.55 7.17
C SER A 42 2.48 -8.60 8.05
N VAL A 43 2.81 -8.48 9.33
CA VAL A 43 2.10 -7.58 10.26
C VAL A 43 2.60 -6.14 10.14
N ASN A 44 3.87 -5.95 9.77
CA ASN A 44 4.49 -4.62 9.77
C ASN A 44 4.59 -3.97 8.38
N LEU A 45 4.41 -4.74 7.31
CA LEU A 45 4.50 -4.24 5.93
C LEU A 45 3.11 -3.97 5.35
N HIS A 46 2.81 -2.69 5.15
CA HIS A 46 1.61 -2.23 4.44
C HIS A 46 2.01 -1.54 3.14
N VAL A 47 1.40 -1.95 2.02
CA VAL A 47 1.68 -1.41 0.69
C VAL A 47 0.38 -0.84 0.11
N VAL A 48 0.44 0.40 -0.36
CA VAL A 48 -0.67 1.06 -1.05
C VAL A 48 -0.30 1.23 -2.52
N LEU A 49 -1.21 0.86 -3.42
CA LEU A 49 -1.02 0.94 -4.86
C LEU A 49 -2.06 1.88 -5.47
N CYS A 50 -1.60 2.96 -6.09
CA CYS A 50 -2.47 3.87 -6.84
C CYS A 50 -2.43 3.50 -8.32
N MET A 51 -3.59 3.22 -8.91
CA MET A 51 -3.73 2.86 -10.32
C MET A 51 -4.88 3.64 -10.95
N SER A 52 -4.70 4.08 -12.20
CA SER A 52 -5.80 4.68 -12.95
C SER A 52 -6.79 3.60 -13.39
N PRO A 53 -8.10 3.83 -13.21
CA PRO A 53 -9.13 2.94 -13.74
C PRO A 53 -9.37 3.15 -15.24
N THR A 54 -8.75 4.15 -15.85
CA THR A 54 -8.92 4.46 -17.28
C THR A 54 -8.22 3.43 -18.15
N GLY A 55 -8.96 2.84 -19.10
CA GLY A 55 -8.44 1.87 -20.05
C GLY A 55 -8.32 0.44 -19.48
N ASP A 56 -7.66 -0.44 -20.24
CA ASP A 56 -7.64 -1.89 -19.95
C ASP A 56 -6.43 -2.34 -19.10
N THR A 57 -5.51 -1.43 -18.76
CA THR A 57 -4.28 -1.78 -18.04
C THR A 57 -4.57 -2.32 -16.64
N LEU A 58 -5.44 -1.66 -15.87
CA LEU A 58 -5.82 -2.13 -14.54
C LEU A 58 -6.48 -3.52 -14.61
N ARG A 59 -7.43 -3.69 -15.54
CA ARG A 59 -8.10 -4.97 -15.80
C ARG A 59 -7.10 -6.08 -16.11
N THR A 60 -6.12 -5.80 -16.97
CA THR A 60 -5.09 -6.76 -17.39
C THR A 60 -4.18 -7.14 -16.22
N ARG A 61 -3.76 -6.16 -15.40
CA ARG A 61 -2.96 -6.41 -14.19
C ARG A 61 -3.71 -7.26 -13.17
N CYS A 62 -4.98 -6.97 -12.92
CA CYS A 62 -5.81 -7.76 -12.01
C CYS A 62 -6.00 -9.21 -12.49
N ARG A 63 -6.11 -9.45 -13.80
CA ARG A 63 -6.18 -10.82 -14.36
C ARG A 63 -4.85 -11.57 -14.23
N ASN A 64 -3.73 -10.90 -14.49
CA ASN A 64 -2.41 -11.51 -14.41
C ASN A 64 -1.98 -11.76 -12.95
N PHE A 65 -2.47 -10.94 -12.01
CA PHE A 65 -2.10 -10.97 -10.60
C PHE A 65 -3.35 -10.98 -9.70
N PRO A 66 -4.03 -12.13 -9.53
CA PRO A 66 -5.27 -12.22 -8.76
C PRO A 66 -5.11 -11.82 -7.29
N GLY A 67 -3.89 -11.91 -6.74
CA GLY A 67 -3.58 -11.43 -5.39
C GLY A 67 -3.85 -9.93 -5.17
N LEU A 68 -3.84 -9.12 -6.25
CA LEU A 68 -4.18 -7.69 -6.18
C LEU A 68 -5.65 -7.44 -5.83
N ILE A 69 -6.56 -8.36 -6.17
CA ILE A 69 -7.98 -8.24 -5.83
C ILE A 69 -8.29 -9.01 -4.55
N ASN A 70 -7.70 -10.19 -4.37
CA ASN A 70 -8.06 -11.07 -3.26
C ASN A 70 -7.51 -10.60 -1.91
N ASN A 71 -6.37 -9.91 -1.89
CA ASN A 71 -5.67 -9.53 -0.67
C ASN A 71 -5.56 -8.01 -0.47
N ALA A 72 -6.24 -7.20 -1.29
CA ALA A 72 -6.25 -5.75 -1.17
C ALA A 72 -7.66 -5.23 -0.99
N ILE A 73 -7.78 -4.09 -0.29
CA ILE A 73 -9.00 -3.31 -0.22
C ILE A 73 -8.98 -2.32 -1.39
N ILE A 74 -10.04 -2.33 -2.19
CA ILE A 74 -10.18 -1.41 -3.32
C ILE A 74 -10.92 -0.16 -2.83
N ASP A 75 -10.25 0.99 -2.92
CA ASP A 75 -10.84 2.29 -2.68
C ASP A 75 -11.00 3.05 -4.01
N TRP A 76 -12.22 3.48 -4.31
CA TRP A 76 -12.55 4.17 -5.55
C TRP A 76 -12.57 5.67 -5.33
N PHE A 77 -11.63 6.36 -5.98
CA PHE A 77 -11.58 7.82 -5.99
C PHE A 77 -12.59 8.35 -7.01
N LEU A 78 -13.76 8.72 -6.50
CA LEU A 78 -14.81 9.36 -7.29
C LEU A 78 -14.56 10.88 -7.40
N PRO A 79 -15.18 11.56 -8.38
CA PRO A 79 -15.19 13.01 -8.43
C PRO A 79 -15.66 13.60 -7.10
N TRP A 80 -15.06 14.72 -6.71
CA TRP A 80 -15.40 15.37 -5.46
C TRP A 80 -16.84 15.91 -5.50
N PRO A 81 -17.60 15.80 -4.39
CA PRO A 81 -18.88 16.45 -4.29
C PRO A 81 -18.70 17.97 -4.33
N GLU A 82 -19.69 18.68 -4.87
CA GLU A 82 -19.65 20.14 -5.03
C GLU A 82 -19.35 20.87 -3.71
N GLN A 83 -19.87 20.36 -2.59
CA GLN A 83 -19.62 20.92 -1.26
C GLN A 83 -18.14 20.81 -0.85
N ALA A 84 -17.46 19.71 -1.19
CA ALA A 84 -16.03 19.56 -0.93
C ALA A 84 -15.20 20.49 -1.81
N LEU A 85 -15.59 20.66 -3.09
CA LEU A 85 -14.98 21.64 -3.97
C LEU A 85 -15.15 23.07 -3.44
N TYR A 86 -16.34 23.43 -2.94
CA TYR A 86 -16.60 24.73 -2.33
C TYR A 86 -15.81 24.94 -1.03
N ALA A 87 -15.71 23.92 -0.17
CA ALA A 87 -14.93 24.01 1.06
C ALA A 87 -13.43 24.19 0.77
N VAL A 88 -12.91 23.47 -0.21
CA VAL A 88 -11.50 23.60 -0.63
C VAL A 88 -11.25 24.90 -1.36
N SER A 89 -12.15 25.36 -2.23
CA SER A 89 -12.01 26.68 -2.85
C SER A 89 -12.12 27.79 -1.80
N THR A 90 -13.04 27.71 -0.84
CA THR A 90 -13.18 28.74 0.20
C THR A 90 -11.96 28.78 1.12
N SER A 91 -11.45 27.63 1.56
CA SER A 91 -10.22 27.60 2.38
C SER A 91 -8.99 28.09 1.60
N LEU A 92 -8.81 27.63 0.36
CA LEU A 92 -7.66 28.01 -0.47
C LEU A 92 -7.71 29.48 -0.92
N LEU A 93 -8.89 30.02 -1.21
CA LEU A 93 -9.08 31.39 -1.72
C LEU A 93 -9.28 32.43 -0.61
N SER A 94 -9.57 32.00 0.62
CA SER A 94 -9.65 32.91 1.76
C SER A 94 -8.31 33.60 2.07
N GLU A 95 -7.20 33.06 1.56
CA GLU A 95 -5.87 33.67 1.66
C GLU A 95 -5.47 34.52 0.44
N ASP A 96 -6.17 34.43 -0.72
CA ASP A 96 -5.84 35.22 -1.93
C ASP A 96 -7.08 35.60 -2.78
N VAL A 97 -7.47 36.87 -2.67
CA VAL A 97 -8.70 37.51 -3.22
C VAL A 97 -8.70 37.70 -4.76
N SER A 98 -8.01 36.88 -5.56
CA SER A 98 -7.82 37.17 -7.00
C SER A 98 -8.20 36.08 -8.01
N ILE A 99 -8.69 34.91 -7.59
CA ILE A 99 -8.73 33.71 -8.48
C ILE A 99 -10.14 33.35 -9.02
N LEU A 100 -11.16 34.19 -8.83
CA LEU A 100 -12.51 33.99 -9.42
C LEU A 100 -12.52 33.76 -10.95
N MET A 101 -11.42 34.07 -11.66
CA MET A 101 -11.25 33.78 -13.09
C MET A 101 -10.85 32.33 -13.46
N ILE A 102 -10.37 31.50 -12.52
CA ILE A 102 -9.83 30.17 -12.87
C ILE A 102 -10.92 29.09 -12.89
N ILE A 103 -11.97 29.23 -12.08
CA ILE A 103 -13.03 28.21 -11.95
C ILE A 103 -13.86 28.04 -13.25
N GLU A 104 -14.01 29.09 -14.07
CA GLU A 104 -14.68 28.96 -15.37
C GLU A 104 -13.86 28.21 -16.44
N LYS A 105 -12.53 28.10 -16.29
CA LYS A 105 -11.65 27.48 -17.30
C LYS A 105 -11.35 26.00 -17.07
N LEU A 106 -11.76 25.43 -15.94
CA LEU A 106 -11.44 24.05 -15.55
C LEU A 106 -12.67 23.13 -15.48
N LYS A 107 -13.71 23.40 -16.29
CA LYS A 107 -14.69 22.38 -16.66
C LYS A 107 -14.04 21.41 -17.66
N ILE A 108 -13.41 20.37 -17.12
CA ILE A 108 -13.32 19.05 -17.76
C ILE A 108 -14.61 18.30 -17.41
#